data_AF-A0A1F7MZE6-F1
#
_entry.id   AF-A0A1F7MZE6-F1
#
_cell.length_a   1.000
_cell.length_b   1.000
_cell.length_c   1.000
_cell.angle_alpha   90.00
_cell.angle_beta   90.00
_cell.angle_gamma   90.00
#
_symmetry.space_group_name_H-M   'P 1'
#
loop_
_entity.id
_entity.type
_entity.pdbx_description
1 polymer ?
#
loop_
_entity_poly.entity_id
_entity_poly.type
_entity_poly.pdbx_seq_one_letter_code
_entity_poly.pdbx_strand_id
1 'polypeptide(L)' 'RFADFRAAMVFVNGVAALAEREGHHPDITIRYAEVTLVLSTHSAGGLTARDFDLARKLEALSP' A
#
# COMPACT_ATOMS: atom_id res chain seq x y z
N ARG A 1 -10.72 4.64 2.39
CA ARG A 1 -12.00 4.05 1.92
C ARG A 1 -12.42 4.80 0.65
N PHE A 2 -13.02 4.12 -0.31
CA PHE A 2 -13.37 4.64 -1.64
C PHE A 2 -14.88 4.63 -1.86
N ALA A 3 -15.32 5.17 -3.01
CA ALA A 3 -16.73 5.21 -3.40
C ALA A 3 -17.29 3.80 -3.71
N ASP A 4 -16.49 2.97 -4.39
CA ASP A 4 -16.88 1.61 -4.79
C ASP A 4 -15.64 0.70 -4.93
N PHE A 5 -15.87 -0.58 -5.27
CA PHE A 5 -14.82 -1.57 -5.48
C PHE A 5 -13.90 -1.21 -6.66
N ARG A 6 -14.43 -0.59 -7.72
CA ARG A 6 -13.64 -0.21 -8.89
C ARG A 6 -12.64 0.88 -8.54
N ALA A 7 -13.06 1.90 -7.80
CA ALA A 7 -12.20 2.95 -7.28
C ALA A 7 -11.13 2.41 -6.33
N ALA A 8 -11.49 1.47 -5.44
CA ALA A 8 -10.53 0.78 -4.58
C ALA A 8 -9.46 0.02 -5.39
N MET A 9 -9.86 -0.68 -6.46
CA MET A 9 -8.92 -1.39 -7.34
C MET A 9 -7.99 -0.46 -8.12
N VAL A 10 -8.45 0.73 -8.52
CA VAL A 10 -7.56 1.73 -9.15
C VAL A 10 -6.46 2.16 -8.19
N PHE A 11 -6.80 2.44 -6.93
CA PHE A 11 -5.81 2.75 -5.91
C PHE A 11 -4.84 1.58 -5.69
N VAL A 12 -5.34 0.36 -5.53
CA VAL A 12 -4.51 -0.86 -5.32
C VAL A 12 -3.53 -1.08 -6.46
N ASN A 13 -3.94 -0.87 -7.72
CA ASN A 13 -3.02 -0.97 -8.86
C ASN A 13 -1.90 0.09 -8.78
N GLY A 14 -2.20 1.29 -8.31
CA GLY A 14 -1.20 2.32 -8.01
C GLY A 14 -0.23 1.89 -6.91
N VAL A 15 -0.75 1.30 -5.83
CA VAL A 15 0.06 0.71 -4.74
C VAL A 15 1.00 -0.36 -5.29
N ALA A 16 0.50 -1.28 -6.12
CA ALA A 16 1.30 -2.35 -6.71
C ALA A 16 2.45 -1.80 -7.58
N ALA A 17 2.16 -0.83 -8.45
CA ALA A 17 3.18 -0.20 -9.29
C ALA A 17 4.25 0.55 -8.49
N LEU A 18 3.87 1.19 -7.39
CA LEU A 18 4.80 1.85 -6.48
C LEU A 18 5.65 0.85 -5.69
N ALA A 19 5.02 -0.19 -5.13
CA ALA A 19 5.69 -1.22 -4.35
C ALA A 19 6.80 -1.93 -5.16
N GLU A 20 6.50 -2.31 -6.41
CA GLU A 20 7.48 -2.91 -7.33
C GLU A 20 8.66 -1.98 -7.63
N ARG A 21 8.37 -0.70 -7.90
CA ARG A 21 9.42 0.30 -8.14
C ARG A 21 10.34 0.51 -6.93
N GLU A 22 9.80 0.43 -5.72
CA GLU A 22 10.55 0.62 -4.48
C GLU A 22 11.23 -0.67 -3.99
N GLY A 23 10.87 -1.83 -4.57
CA GLY A 23 11.30 -3.14 -4.10
C GLY A 23 10.90 -3.36 -2.64
N HIS A 24 9.70 -2.91 -2.25
CA HIS A 24 9.16 -3.06 -0.91
C HIS A 24 7.65 -3.21 -0.99
N HIS A 25 7.12 -4.31 -0.45
CA HIS A 25 5.76 -4.75 -0.75
C HIS A 25 4.92 -4.72 0.53
N PRO A 26 3.76 -4.02 0.53
CA PRO A 26 2.82 -4.10 1.63
C PRO A 26 1.94 -5.35 1.51
N ASP A 27 1.40 -5.79 2.64
CA ASP A 27 0.23 -6.67 2.64
C ASP A 27 -1.02 -5.84 2.35
N ILE A 28 -1.84 -6.30 1.41
CA ILE A 28 -3.03 -5.58 0.94
C ILE A 28 -4.28 -6.40 1.25
N THR A 29 -5.20 -5.84 2.04
CA THR A 29 -6.55 -6.39 2.21
C THR A 29 -7.57 -5.45 1.59
N ILE A 30 -8.46 -5.98 0.75
CA ILE A 30 -9.52 -5.22 0.08
C ILE A 30 -10.87 -5.81 0.47
N ARG A 31 -11.80 -4.97 0.94
CA ARG A 31 -13.16 -5.34 1.32
C ARG A 31 -14.15 -4.35 0.73
N TYR A 32 -14.73 -4.69 -0.43
CA TYR A 32 -15.56 -3.78 -1.22
C TYR A 32 -14.82 -2.45 -1.48
N ALA A 33 -15.18 -1.36 -0.80
CA ALA A 33 -14.56 -0.05 -1.00
C ALA A 33 -13.47 0.27 0.05
N GLU A 34 -13.13 -0.66 0.93
CA GLU A 34 -12.10 -0.47 1.95
C GLU A 34 -10.80 -1.16 1.54
N VAL A 35 -9.68 -0.46 1.68
CA VAL A 35 -8.33 -0.98 1.45
C VAL A 35 -7.54 -0.73 2.72
N THR A 36 -6.97 -1.81 3.26
CA THR A 36 -6.04 -1.76 4.39
C THR A 36 -4.67 -2.20 3.90
N LEU A 37 -3.66 -1.38 4.18
CA LEU A 37 -2.26 -1.67 3.88
C LEU A 37 -1.52 -1.92 5.19
N VAL A 38 -0.75 -3.00 5.25
CA VAL A 38 0.16 -3.28 6.37
C VAL A 38 1.58 -3.31 5.83
N LEU A 39 2.47 -2.57 6.48
CA LEU A 39 3.87 -2.40 6.07
C LEU A 39 4.78 -2.98 7.15
N SER A 40 5.69 -3.86 6.74
CA SER A 40 6.78 -4.35 7.58
C SER A 40 7.93 -4.83 6.71
N THR A 41 9.14 -4.80 7.26
CA THR A 41 10.31 -5.37 6.60
C THR A 41 10.52 -6.79 7.10
N HIS A 42 10.02 -7.79 6.35
CA HIS A 42 10.06 -9.20 6.74
C HIS A 42 11.47 -9.70 7.10
N SER A 43 12.49 -9.32 6.32
CA SER A 43 13.88 -9.72 6.56
C SER A 43 14.47 -9.16 7.86
N ALA A 44 13.93 -8.04 8.35
CA ALA A 44 14.30 -7.43 9.62
C ALA A 44 13.41 -7.88 10.79
N GLY A 45 12.36 -8.67 10.53
CA GLY A 45 11.39 -9.10 11.54
C GLY A 45 10.59 -7.96 12.17
N GLY A 46 10.49 -6.80 11.51
CA GLY A 46 9.87 -5.61 12.10
C GLY A 46 9.89 -4.38 11.21
N LEU A 47 9.66 -3.21 11.83
CA LEU A 47 9.65 -1.92 11.14
C LEU A 47 11.06 -1.43 10.85
N THR A 48 11.24 -0.87 9.66
CA THR A 48 12.44 -0.13 9.26
C THR A 48 12.06 1.18 8.61
N ALA A 49 13.05 2.03 8.30
CA ALA A 49 12.82 3.28 7.57
C ALA A 49 12.11 3.06 6.21
N ARG A 50 12.30 1.91 5.57
CA ARG A 50 11.65 1.57 4.28
C ARG A 50 10.12 1.53 4.41
N ASP A 51 9.61 1.08 5.55
CA ASP A 51 8.18 1.01 5.82
C ASP A 51 7.57 2.42 5.90
N PHE A 52 8.23 3.32 6.60
CA PHE A 52 7.81 4.73 6.72
C PHE A 52 7.97 5.50 5.41
N ASP A 53 9.02 5.22 4.63
CA ASP A 53 9.23 5.82 3.32
C ASP A 53 8.16 5.42 2.33
N LEU A 54 7.83 4.13 2.27
CA LEU A 54 6.77 3.63 1.42
C LEU A 54 5.39 4.16 1.87
N ALA A 55 5.11 4.20 3.18
CA ALA A 55 3.88 4.78 3.71
C ALA A 55 3.65 6.22 3.20
N ARG A 56 4.68 7.08 3.29
CA ARG A 56 4.60 8.47 2.81
C ARG A 56 4.35 8.56 1.30
N LYS A 57 4.96 7.69 0.50
CA LYS A 57 4.75 7.66 -0.95
C LYS A 57 3.34 7.17 -1.30
N LEU A 58 2.80 6.22 -0.54
CA LEU A 58 1.44 5.69 -0.71
C LEU A 58 0.37 6.72 -0.33
N GLU A 59 0.64 7.55 0.68
CA GLU A 59 -0.26 8.64 1.09
C GLU A 59 -0.47 9.65 -0.05
N ALA A 60 0.56 9.91 -0.86
CA ALA A 60 0.44 10.75 -2.06
C ALA A 60 -0.37 10.11 -3.21
N LEU A 61 -0.67 8.81 -3.14
CA LEU A 61 -1.59 8.13 -4.07
C LEU A 61 -3.04 8.14 -3.56
N SER A 62 -3.25 8.43 -2.27
CA SER A 62 -4.60 8.57 -1.74
C SER A 62 -5.25 9.82 -2.32
N PRO A 63 -6.51 9.73 -2.80
CA PRO A 63 -7.29 10.92 -3.10
C PRO A 63 -7.58 11.74 -1.85
#